data_AF-A0AAN7CEJ6-F1
#
_entry.id   AF-A0AAN7CEJ6-F1
#
_cell.length_a   1.000
_cell.length_b   1.000
_cell.length_c   1.000
_cell.angle_alpha   90.00
_cell.angle_beta   90.00
_cell.angle_gamma   90.00
#
_symmetry.space_group_name_H-M   'P 1'
#
loop_
_entity.id
_entity.type
_entity.pdbx_description
1 polymer ?
#
loop_
_entity_poly.entity_id
_entity_poly.type
_entity_poly.pdbx_seq_one_letter_code
_entity_poly.pdbx_strand_id
1 'polypeptide(L)'
;MPLHFVALLYPKPDRVARVEEIARTICDSVYEKEPGVLKYQWFRAGDTEKPLVVVWEIYLDQAAVHAHKSSPIMAWLVENDQKEDNFAAPISVMPLEQFAGWESRS
;
A
#
# COMPACT_ATOMS: atom_id res chain seq x y z
N MET A 1 -16.06 -5.94 -11.87
CA MET A 1 -16.25 -5.04 -10.71
C MET A 1 -14.87 -4.82 -10.13
N PRO A 2 -14.47 -3.57 -9.86
CA PRO A 2 -13.17 -3.30 -9.26
C PRO A 2 -12.99 -4.06 -7.94
N LEU A 3 -11.77 -4.48 -7.65
CA LEU A 3 -11.42 -5.19 -6.43
C LEU A 3 -10.79 -4.20 -5.45
N HIS A 4 -11.30 -4.17 -4.23
CA HIS A 4 -10.84 -3.24 -3.20
C HIS A 4 -9.93 -3.99 -2.22
N PHE A 5 -8.84 -3.35 -1.82
CA PHE A 5 -7.92 -3.87 -0.81
C PHE A 5 -7.51 -2.76 0.16
N VAL A 6 -7.20 -3.18 1.39
CA VAL A 6 -6.45 -2.36 2.34
C VAL A 6 -5.17 -3.08 2.72
N ALA A 7 -4.04 -2.37 2.67
CA ALA A 7 -2.78 -2.81 3.26
C ALA A 7 -2.50 -2.02 4.54
N LEU A 8 -2.02 -2.72 5.57
CA LEU A 8 -1.57 -2.15 6.84
C LEU A 8 -0.07 -2.41 6.96
N LEU A 9 0.69 -1.33 7.04
CA LEU A 9 2.13 -1.35 7.23
C LEU A 9 2.44 -0.75 8.60
N TYR A 10 3.36 -1.37 9.33
CA TYR A 10 3.68 -1.00 10.71
C TYR A 10 5.14 -0.51 10.75
N PRO A 11 5.45 0.74 10.38
CA PRO A 11 6.80 1.27 10.51
C PRO A 11 7.32 1.13 11.95
N LYS A 12 8.63 1.00 12.12
CA LYS A 12 9.22 1.29 13.43
C LYS A 12 9.14 2.80 13.72
N PRO A 13 9.02 3.22 14.98
CA PRO A 13 8.94 4.64 15.34
C PRO A 13 10.07 5.51 14.76
N ASP A 14 11.30 4.98 14.69
CA ASP A 14 12.47 5.65 14.12
C ASP A 14 12.55 5.58 12.59
N ARG A 15 11.63 4.87 11.92
CA ARG A 15 11.64 4.60 10.47
C ARG A 15 10.50 5.22 9.69
N VAL A 16 9.59 5.95 10.35
CA VAL A 16 8.42 6.57 9.70
C VAL A 16 8.80 7.43 8.49
N ALA A 17 9.75 8.36 8.66
CA ALA A 17 10.20 9.23 7.56
C ALA A 17 10.76 8.42 6.37
N ARG A 18 11.50 7.35 6.67
CA ARG A 18 12.06 6.47 5.63
C ARG A 18 10.97 5.72 4.87
N VAL A 19 9.96 5.19 5.57
CA VAL A 19 8.81 4.54 4.95
C VAL A 19 8.03 5.52 4.05
N GLU A 20 7.94 6.80 4.42
CA GLU A 20 7.28 7.81 3.58
C GLU A 20 8.05 8.11 2.28
N GLU A 21 9.39 8.09 2.31
CA GLU A 21 10.20 8.20 1.09
C GLU A 21 10.01 6.99 0.16
N ILE A 22 10.00 5.79 0.74
CA ILE A 22 9.71 4.54 0.05
C ILE A 22 8.31 4.61 -0.58
N ALA A 23 7.31 5.05 0.18
CA ALA A 23 5.93 5.19 -0.29
C ALA A 23 5.82 6.08 -1.53
N ARG A 24 6.52 7.21 -1.57
CA ARG A 24 6.53 8.12 -2.74
C ARG A 24 7.09 7.42 -3.97
N THR A 25 8.24 6.75 -3.82
CA THR A 25 8.89 6.00 -4.90
C THR A 25 7.96 4.92 -5.46
N ILE A 26 7.26 4.20 -4.58
CA ILE A 26 6.28 3.18 -4.98
C ILE A 26 5.11 3.81 -5.73
N CYS A 27 4.50 4.87 -5.17
CA CYS A 27 3.35 5.54 -5.77
C CYS A 27 3.66 6.03 -7.19
N ASP A 28 4.83 6.64 -7.39
CA ASP A 28 5.25 7.13 -8.71
C ASP A 28 5.37 5.95 -9.71
N SER A 29 6.04 4.86 -9.31
CA SER A 29 6.19 3.68 -10.17
C SER A 29 4.85 2.98 -10.47
N VAL A 30 3.94 2.88 -9.49
CA VAL A 30 2.62 2.26 -9.68
C VAL A 30 1.79 3.11 -10.63
N TYR A 31 1.77 4.43 -10.44
CA TYR A 31 1.02 5.34 -11.31
C TYR A 31 1.50 5.28 -12.77
N GLU A 32 2.82 5.23 -12.98
CA GLU A 32 3.41 5.21 -14.33
C GLU A 32 3.25 3.86 -15.05
N LYS A 33 3.32 2.74 -14.33
CA LYS A 33 3.53 1.41 -14.94
C LYS A 33 2.35 0.46 -14.79
N GLU A 34 1.41 0.76 -13.90
CA GLU A 34 0.34 -0.18 -13.52
C GLU A 34 -1.05 0.40 -13.81
N PRO A 35 -1.46 0.50 -15.10
CA PRO A 35 -2.74 1.10 -15.49
C PRO A 35 -3.98 0.33 -14.96
N GLY A 36 -3.79 -0.89 -14.46
CA GLY A 36 -4.83 -1.68 -13.79
C GLY A 36 -5.07 -1.30 -12.33
N VAL A 37 -4.22 -0.44 -11.74
CA VAL A 37 -4.38 0.12 -10.39
C VAL A 37 -5.15 1.43 -10.51
N LEU A 38 -6.43 1.40 -10.12
CA LEU A 38 -7.36 2.51 -10.28
C LEU A 38 -7.29 3.51 -9.12
N LYS A 39 -6.86 3.06 -7.95
CA LYS A 39 -6.64 3.88 -6.75
C LYS A 39 -5.47 3.30 -5.97
N TYR A 40 -4.57 4.16 -5.51
CA TYR A 40 -3.43 3.78 -4.69
C TYR A 40 -3.09 4.94 -3.75
N GLN A 41 -3.65 4.94 -2.55
CA GLN A 41 -3.54 6.05 -1.61
C GLN A 41 -2.97 5.61 -0.28
N TRP A 42 -1.93 6.30 0.18
CA TRP A 42 -1.23 6.02 1.44
C TRP A 42 -1.62 7.06 2.48
N PHE A 43 -2.00 6.59 3.66
CA PHE A 43 -2.45 7.41 4.77
C PHE A 43 -1.57 7.16 5.99
N ARG A 44 -1.30 8.23 6.74
CA ARG A 44 -0.79 8.10 8.11
C ARG A 44 -1.96 7.78 9.03
N ALA A 45 -1.74 6.84 9.93
CA ALA A 45 -2.64 6.46 11.01
C ALA A 45 -1.83 6.12 12.27
N GLY A 46 -2.50 5.81 13.37
CA GLY A 46 -1.84 5.51 14.64
C GLY A 46 -1.28 6.76 15.34
N ASP A 47 -0.32 6.54 16.23
CA ASP A 47 0.36 7.59 17.00
C ASP A 47 1.90 7.51 16.84
N THR A 48 2.64 8.34 17.56
CA THR A 48 4.11 8.41 17.44
C THR A 48 4.83 7.15 17.95
N GLU A 49 4.25 6.44 18.92
CA GLU A 49 4.85 5.23 19.51
C GLU A 49 4.47 3.97 18.71
N LYS A 50 3.30 4.00 18.06
CA LYS A 50 2.76 2.92 17.23
C LYS A 50 2.30 3.50 15.90
N PRO A 51 3.25 3.93 15.04
CA PRO A 51 2.90 4.46 13.74
C PRO A 51 2.26 3.37 12.88
N LEU A 52 1.25 3.76 12.11
CA LEU A 52 0.55 2.90 11.17
C LEU A 52 0.47 3.62 9.82
N VAL A 53 0.73 2.89 8.75
CA VAL A 53 0.45 3.34 7.40
C VAL A 53 -0.66 2.46 6.83
N VAL A 54 -1.70 3.11 6.31
CA VAL A 54 -2.84 2.44 5.67
C VAL A 54 -2.78 2.75 4.18
N VAL A 55 -2.82 1.72 3.35
CA VAL A 55 -2.91 1.87 1.89
C VAL A 55 -4.28 1.42 1.45
N TRP A 56 -5.01 2.28 0.74
CA TRP A 56 -6.27 1.90 0.09
C TRP A 56 -6.04 1.77 -1.40
N GLU A 57 -6.34 0.57 -1.91
CA GLU A 57 -6.04 0.14 -3.26
C GLU A 57 -7.32 -0.31 -3.96
N ILE A 58 -7.50 0.08 -5.22
CA ILE A 58 -8.58 -0.41 -6.08
C ILE A 58 -7.95 -0.91 -7.38
N TYR A 59 -8.30 -2.13 -7.76
CA TYR A 59 -7.80 -2.80 -8.96
C TYR A 59 -8.93 -3.05 -9.96
N LEU A 60 -8.60 -3.01 -11.25
CA LEU A 60 -9.55 -3.32 -12.32
C LEU A 60 -10.10 -4.75 -12.20
N ASP A 61 -9.22 -5.72 -11.97
CA ASP A 61 -9.50 -7.15 -11.92
C ASP A 61 -8.36 -7.93 -11.21
N GLN A 62 -8.48 -9.26 -11.17
CA GLN A 62 -7.48 -10.14 -10.54
C GLN A 62 -6.12 -10.14 -11.29
N ALA A 63 -6.12 -9.88 -12.60
CA ALA A 63 -4.87 -9.80 -13.37
C ALA A 63 -4.08 -8.56 -12.96
N ALA A 64 -4.74 -7.43 -12.72
CA ALA A 64 -4.12 -6.22 -12.16
C ALA A 64 -3.56 -6.47 -10.76
N VAL A 65 -4.28 -7.18 -9.88
CA VAL A 65 -3.79 -7.57 -8.55
C VAL A 65 -2.52 -8.43 -8.66
N HIS A 66 -2.52 -9.41 -9.56
CA HIS A 66 -1.35 -10.27 -9.77
C HIS A 66 -0.16 -9.49 -10.32
N ALA A 67 -0.39 -8.64 -11.32
CA ALA A 67 0.64 -7.79 -11.92
C ALA A 67 1.28 -6.86 -10.88
N HIS A 68 0.49 -6.23 -10.01
CA HIS A 68 0.99 -5.41 -8.91
C HIS A 68 1.86 -6.22 -7.95
N LYS A 69 1.34 -7.34 -7.43
CA LYS A 69 2.04 -8.20 -6.46
C LYS A 69 3.36 -8.76 -7.00
N SER A 70 3.43 -9.03 -8.29
CA SER A 70 4.62 -9.57 -8.95
C SER A 70 5.47 -8.49 -9.64
N SER A 71 5.18 -7.21 -9.40
CA SER A 71 5.91 -6.10 -10.02
C SER A 71 7.34 -5.99 -9.47
N PRO A 72 8.29 -5.46 -10.28
CA PRO A 72 9.64 -5.17 -9.80
C PRO A 72 9.67 -4.22 -8.60
N ILE A 73 8.72 -3.29 -8.48
CA ILE A 73 8.67 -2.33 -7.38
C ILE A 73 8.25 -3.00 -6.06
N MET A 74 7.36 -4.00 -6.11
CA MET A 74 7.03 -4.80 -4.91
C MET A 74 8.17 -5.72 -4.49
N ALA A 75 8.88 -6.33 -5.45
CA ALA A 75 10.10 -7.08 -5.14
C ALA A 75 11.16 -6.19 -4.48
N TRP A 76 11.36 -4.98 -5.00
CA TRP A 76 12.25 -3.98 -4.41
C TRP A 76 11.84 -3.57 -2.99
N LEU A 77 10.55 -3.38 -2.71
CA LEU A 77 10.06 -3.08 -1.35
C LEU A 77 10.46 -4.19 -0.37
N VAL A 78 10.25 -5.46 -0.73
CA VAL A 78 10.61 -6.60 0.11
C VAL A 78 12.12 -6.64 0.38
N GLU A 79 12.94 -6.48 -0.67
CA GLU A 79 14.39 -6.45 -0.52
C GLU A 79 14.87 -5.25 0.30
N ASN A 80 14.22 -4.09 0.15
CA ASN A 80 14.55 -2.89 0.89
C ASN A 80 14.29 -3.10 2.39
N ASP A 81 13.12 -3.62 2.75
CA ASP A 81 12.79 -3.92 4.14
C ASP A 81 13.69 -5.00 4.75
N GLN A 82 14.03 -6.05 4.00
CA GLN A 82 15.00 -7.06 4.46
C GLN A 82 16.39 -6.48 4.79
N LYS A 83 16.79 -5.39 4.12
CA LYS A 83 18.09 -4.72 4.32
C LYS A 83 18.04 -3.65 5.41
N GLU A 84 16.97 -2.87 5.42
CA GLU A 84 16.85 -1.68 6.28
C GLU A 84 16.08 -1.95 7.57
N ASP A 85 15.35 -3.07 7.64
CA ASP A 85 14.55 -3.52 8.78
C ASP A 85 13.55 -2.43 9.23
N ASN A 86 12.72 -1.99 8.27
CA ASN A 86 11.87 -0.80 8.39
C ASN A 86 10.57 -1.06 9.17
N PHE A 87 10.00 -2.26 9.05
CA PHE A 87 8.71 -2.58 9.67
C PHE A 87 8.85 -3.34 11.00
N ALA A 88 8.01 -2.98 11.96
CA ALA A 88 7.90 -3.64 13.27
C ALA A 88 7.07 -4.94 13.22
N ALA A 89 6.30 -5.14 12.15
CA ALA A 89 5.49 -6.33 11.93
C ALA A 89 5.28 -6.56 10.42
N PRO A 90 4.94 -7.79 9.99
CA PRO A 90 4.64 -8.08 8.59
C PRO A 90 3.50 -7.21 8.04
N ILE A 91 3.63 -6.82 6.77
CA ILE A 91 2.56 -6.12 6.04
C ILE A 91 1.33 -7.02 5.96
N SER A 92 0.18 -6.48 6.35
CA SER A 92 -1.10 -7.19 6.30
C SER A 92 -1.94 -6.65 5.14
N VAL A 93 -2.46 -7.52 4.27
CA VAL A 93 -3.28 -7.11 3.12
C VAL A 93 -4.61 -7.85 3.18
N MET A 94 -5.73 -7.11 3.05
CA MET A 94 -7.08 -7.67 3.10
C MET A 94 -7.95 -7.19 1.94
N PRO A 95 -8.70 -8.09 1.27
CA PRO A 95 -9.73 -7.68 0.33
C PRO A 95 -10.90 -7.03 1.08
N LEU A 96 -11.55 -6.06 0.44
CA LEU A 96 -12.74 -5.40 0.97
C LEU A 96 -13.95 -5.69 0.08
N GLU A 97 -15.08 -5.94 0.72
CA GLU A 97 -16.39 -6.00 0.10
C GLU A 97 -17.24 -4.84 0.63
N GLN A 98 -17.69 -3.95 -0.27
CA GLN A 98 -18.55 -2.85 0.13
C GLN A 98 -19.98 -3.39 0.37
N PHE A 99 -20.45 -3.31 1.61
CA PHE A 99 -21.82 -3.72 1.96
C PHE A 99 -22.81 -2.54 2.09
N ALA A 100 -22.31 -1.31 2.24
CA ALA A 100 -23.10 -0.08 2.37
C ALA A 100 -22.24 1.17 2.09
N GLY A 101 -22.85 2.37 2.00
CA GLY A 101 -22.14 3.65 1.89
C GLY A 101 -21.98 4.19 0.45
N TRP A 102 -21.22 5.28 0.30
CA TRP A 102 -20.95 5.96 -0.98
C TRP A 102 -19.48 6.45 -1.01
N GLU A 103 -18.84 6.46 -2.19
CA GLU A 103 -17.44 6.87 -2.38
C GLU A 103 -17.24 8.39 -2.24
N SER A 104 -18.12 9.20 -2.83
CA SER A 104 -18.13 10.65 -2.70
C SER A 104 -19.56 11.20 -2.72
N ARG A 105 -19.75 12.42 -2.21
CA ARG A 105 -21.03 13.15 -2.24
C ARG A 105 -21.14 14.15 -3.39
N SER A 106 -20.13 14.21 -4.25
CA SER A 106 -19.97 15.23 -5.30
C SER A 106 -20.98 15.08 -6.42
#